data_AF-A0A922VKY7-F1
#
_entry.id   AF-A0A922VKY7-F1
#
_cell.length_a   1.000
_cell.length_b   1.000
_cell.length_c   1.000
_cell.angle_alpha   90.00
_cell.angle_beta   90.00
_cell.angle_gamma   90.00
#
_symmetry.space_group_name_H-M   'P 1'
#
loop_
_entity.id
_entity.type
_entity.pdbx_description
1 polymer ?
#
loop_
_entity_poly.entity_id
_entity_poly.type
_entity_poly.pdbx_seq_one_letter_code
_entity_poly.pdbx_strand_id
1 'polypeptide(L)'
;MAGRRRHGWFGVDPSPAVEASGRDLAGRRRHGVAITASEAPRPRLGGVDDVQFGARFRAVRLRRQLRQRDVADRAGVSDATVSRLERGRLDLLTVHAIRAVATALEIRIDLSAWWRGGDLDRLVHSHHAALAEAVIGRLAEIGGWTVRPEVSFSIRGERGVIDLLAWHPSTRTLLVIELKTAIVDVSELLGTLDRKTRLAATVGRDLGWDPVHVGTCLIVAESPTNRRHVAEFGETLRSALPADRRTTRQWLRVPAGPLRGLLFFSDRHVVTTGRGIVSRKRVRVPTRTPAVRAPSRGPLERAPEAARSLPNRHPVSR
;
A
#
# COMPACT_ATOMS: atom_id res chain seq x y z
N MET A 1 -30.67 30.07 64.03
CA MET A 1 -29.58 31.05 64.22
C MET A 1 -28.56 30.80 63.11
N ALA A 2 -28.59 31.60 62.04
CA ALA A 2 -27.73 32.77 61.76
C ALA A 2 -26.30 32.35 61.32
N GLY A 3 -25.72 32.73 60.17
CA GLY A 3 -26.08 33.58 59.02
C GLY A 3 -25.27 33.12 57.79
N ARG A 4 -25.78 33.14 56.55
CA ARG A 4 -25.82 34.23 55.54
C ARG A 4 -24.45 34.82 55.10
N ARG A 5 -24.18 34.63 53.78
CA ARG A 5 -23.77 35.63 52.75
C ARG A 5 -22.31 36.16 52.82
N ARG A 6 -21.57 36.51 51.75
CA ARG A 6 -21.79 36.72 50.29
C ARG A 6 -20.43 37.03 49.59
N HIS A 7 -20.40 36.75 48.28
CA HIS A 7 -19.73 37.44 47.13
C HIS A 7 -18.29 37.99 47.18
N GLY A 8 -17.57 37.75 46.07
CA GLY A 8 -16.51 38.62 45.55
C GLY A 8 -16.06 38.19 44.15
N TRP A 9 -16.56 38.86 43.10
CA TRP A 9 -16.16 38.77 41.69
C TRP A 9 -15.73 40.19 41.28
N PHE A 10 -14.47 40.37 40.85
CA PHE A 10 -13.86 41.46 40.05
C PHE A 10 -12.38 41.01 39.89
N GLY A 11 -11.65 41.12 38.79
CA GLY A 11 -11.78 41.87 37.55
C GLY A 11 -10.34 42.12 37.06
N VAL A 12 -10.00 41.53 35.91
CA VAL A 12 -9.13 42.03 34.81
C VAL A 12 -7.90 42.90 35.15
N ASP A 13 -6.70 42.45 34.78
CA ASP A 13 -5.87 43.19 33.79
C ASP A 13 -4.78 42.30 33.15
N PRO A 14 -4.58 42.35 31.82
CA PRO A 14 -3.49 41.71 31.09
C PRO A 14 -2.37 42.70 30.71
N SER A 15 -1.24 42.15 30.24
CA SER A 15 -0.16 42.82 29.48
C SER A 15 0.93 43.53 30.30
N PRO A 16 2.18 43.68 29.78
CA PRO A 16 2.44 44.14 28.42
C PRO A 16 3.38 43.31 27.55
N ALA A 17 3.14 43.51 26.25
CA ALA A 17 4.04 43.28 25.14
C ALA A 17 5.45 43.82 25.38
N VAL A 18 6.45 43.10 24.84
CA VAL A 18 7.77 43.62 24.58
C VAL A 18 7.94 43.67 23.07
N GLU A 19 7.76 44.85 22.50
CA GLU A 19 8.20 45.20 21.15
C GLU A 19 9.53 45.98 21.21
N ALA A 20 10.35 45.68 20.20
CA ALA A 20 11.37 46.50 19.56
C ALA A 20 12.67 46.83 20.31
N SER A 21 13.77 46.22 19.83
CA SER A 21 14.88 47.03 19.32
C SER A 21 15.63 46.28 18.22
N GLY A 22 15.44 46.75 16.99
CA GLY A 22 16.34 46.47 15.89
C GLY A 22 17.62 47.30 16.04
N ARG A 23 18.76 46.66 15.76
CA ARG A 23 19.89 47.35 15.13
C ARG A 23 20.41 46.48 14.00
N ASP A 24 20.35 47.09 12.83
CA ASP A 24 20.99 46.68 11.58
C ASP A 24 22.47 46.35 11.77
N LEU A 25 22.89 45.21 11.22
CA LEU A 25 24.20 45.09 10.59
C LEU A 25 24.03 44.43 9.23
N ALA A 26 24.45 45.21 8.24
CA ALA A 26 24.38 44.95 6.82
C ALA A 26 24.98 43.61 6.39
N GLY A 27 24.26 42.93 5.51
CA GLY A 27 24.78 42.67 4.16
C GLY A 27 25.74 41.49 3.99
N ARG A 28 25.19 40.28 3.92
CA ARG A 28 25.58 39.30 2.88
C ARG A 28 24.34 38.52 2.43
N ARG A 29 23.67 39.05 1.40
CA ARG A 29 22.65 38.30 0.64
C ARG A 29 23.36 37.14 -0.07
N ARG A 30 23.24 35.92 0.45
CA ARG A 30 23.44 34.73 -0.37
C ARG A 30 22.17 34.55 -1.18
N HIS A 31 22.25 34.76 -2.49
CA HIS A 31 21.20 34.45 -3.44
C HIS A 31 20.85 32.95 -3.32
N GLY A 32 19.81 32.64 -2.54
CA GLY A 32 19.07 31.40 -2.68
C GLY A 32 18.33 31.48 -3.99
N VAL A 33 18.89 30.88 -5.04
CA VAL A 33 18.18 30.61 -6.29
C VAL A 33 16.93 29.81 -5.91
N ALA A 34 15.76 30.40 -6.13
CA ALA A 34 14.50 29.69 -6.04
C ALA A 34 14.52 28.58 -7.10
N ILE A 35 14.70 27.34 -6.65
CA ILE A 35 14.51 26.17 -7.50
C ILE A 35 12.99 26.10 -7.74
N THR A 36 12.58 26.61 -8.91
CA THR A 36 11.25 26.39 -9.45
C THR A 36 10.99 24.89 -9.50
N ALA A 37 9.74 24.47 -9.31
CA ALA A 37 9.31 23.07 -9.29
C ALA A 37 9.55 22.29 -10.61
N SER A 38 10.36 22.80 -11.53
CA SER A 38 10.80 22.16 -12.78
C SER A 38 12.20 21.54 -12.71
N GLU A 39 12.93 21.65 -11.59
CA GLU A 39 14.31 21.11 -11.45
C GLU A 39 14.49 20.18 -10.23
N ALA A 40 13.48 19.38 -9.89
CA ALA A 40 13.75 18.17 -9.12
C ALA A 40 14.60 17.21 -9.98
N PRO A 41 15.66 16.57 -9.45
CA PRO A 41 16.44 15.60 -10.21
C PRO A 41 15.49 14.50 -10.68
N ARG A 42 15.25 14.45 -11.99
CA ARG A 42 14.47 13.36 -12.61
C ARG A 42 15.11 12.04 -12.16
N PRO A 43 14.38 11.12 -11.53
CA PRO A 43 14.93 9.81 -11.21
C PRO A 43 15.38 9.19 -12.54
N ARG A 44 16.69 8.92 -12.65
CA ARG A 44 17.26 8.29 -13.84
C ARG A 44 16.53 6.96 -14.04
N LEU A 45 15.93 6.79 -15.22
CA LEU A 45 15.39 5.53 -15.71
C LEU A 45 16.53 4.50 -15.74
N GLY A 46 16.69 3.74 -14.66
CA GLY A 46 17.56 2.57 -14.62
C GLY A 46 16.70 1.38 -14.26
N GLY A 47 16.26 0.61 -15.27
CA GLY A 47 15.92 -0.79 -15.00
C GLY A 47 17.14 -1.41 -14.31
N VAL A 48 16.91 -2.23 -13.28
CA VAL A 48 18.02 -2.96 -12.64
C VAL A 48 18.75 -3.71 -13.75
N ASP A 49 20.02 -3.41 -13.94
CA ASP A 49 20.86 -4.20 -14.84
C ASP A 49 20.98 -5.60 -14.21
N ASP A 50 20.31 -6.59 -14.81
CA ASP A 50 20.28 -7.97 -14.34
C ASP A 50 21.70 -8.55 -14.19
N VAL A 51 22.65 -8.08 -15.02
CA VAL A 51 24.07 -8.45 -14.91
C VAL A 51 24.68 -7.86 -13.66
N GLN A 52 24.44 -6.58 -13.37
CA GLN A 52 24.90 -5.94 -12.15
C GLN A 52 24.25 -6.55 -10.90
N PHE A 53 22.98 -6.95 -10.99
CA PHE A 53 22.29 -7.67 -9.92
C PHE A 53 22.96 -9.02 -9.65
N GLY A 54 23.18 -9.84 -10.68
CA GLY A 54 23.87 -11.13 -10.55
C GLY A 54 25.31 -11.01 -10.04
N ALA A 55 26.03 -9.97 -10.46
CA ALA A 55 27.40 -9.72 -10.03
C ALA A 55 27.51 -9.48 -8.51
N ARG A 56 26.48 -8.89 -7.87
CA ARG A 56 26.45 -8.70 -6.41
C ARG A 56 26.41 -10.04 -5.66
N PHE A 57 25.63 -11.00 -6.16
CA PHE A 57 25.58 -12.36 -5.59
C PHE A 57 26.94 -13.05 -5.71
N ARG A 58 27.56 -12.97 -6.89
CA ARG A 58 28.91 -13.50 -7.12
C ARG A 58 29.94 -12.88 -6.18
N ALA A 59 29.90 -11.57 -6.01
CA ALA A 59 30.82 -10.86 -5.13
C ALA A 59 30.69 -11.32 -3.67
N VAL A 60 29.46 -11.43 -3.15
CA VAL A 60 29.21 -11.93 -1.79
C VAL A 60 29.67 -13.37 -1.63
N ARG A 61 29.36 -14.25 -2.60
CA ARG A 61 29.81 -15.65 -2.59
C ARG A 61 31.34 -15.76 -2.52
N LEU A 62 32.06 -15.03 -3.37
CA LEU A 62 33.52 -15.03 -3.41
C LEU A 62 34.13 -14.47 -2.12
N ARG A 63 33.54 -13.42 -1.55
CA ARG A 63 33.98 -12.85 -0.26
C ARG A 63 33.82 -13.83 0.90
N ARG A 64 32.80 -14.68 0.83
CA ARG A 64 32.56 -15.79 1.78
C ARG A 64 33.34 -17.08 1.42
N GLN A 65 34.18 -17.05 0.40
CA GLN A 65 35.00 -18.19 -0.07
C GLN A 65 34.19 -19.46 -0.40
N LEU A 66 32.93 -19.29 -0.84
CA LEU A 66 32.06 -20.40 -1.20
C LEU A 66 32.15 -20.72 -2.70
N ARG A 67 32.09 -21.99 -3.09
CA ARG A 67 31.88 -22.38 -4.49
C ARG A 67 30.40 -22.28 -4.84
N GLN A 68 30.09 -22.28 -6.13
CA GLN A 68 28.69 -22.25 -6.59
C GLN A 68 27.89 -23.45 -6.04
N ARG A 69 28.51 -24.64 -6.01
CA ARG A 69 27.90 -25.84 -5.42
C ARG A 69 27.56 -25.71 -3.94
N ASP A 70 28.45 -25.07 -3.16
CA ASP A 70 28.24 -24.93 -1.72
C ASP A 70 27.04 -23.98 -1.44
N VAL A 71 26.79 -23.02 -2.33
CA VAL A 71 25.60 -22.14 -2.27
C VAL A 71 24.35 -22.86 -2.77
N ALA A 72 24.48 -23.67 -3.82
CA ALA A 72 23.39 -24.46 -4.39
C ALA A 72 22.83 -25.45 -3.37
N ASP A 73 23.72 -26.17 -2.67
CA ASP A 73 23.37 -27.10 -1.59
C ASP A 73 22.63 -26.39 -0.45
N ARG A 74 23.15 -25.23 -0.01
CA ARG A 74 22.51 -24.41 1.05
C ARG A 74 21.13 -23.87 0.64
N ALA A 75 20.96 -23.56 -0.64
CA ALA A 75 19.72 -22.99 -1.17
C ALA A 75 18.72 -24.06 -1.66
N GLY A 76 19.09 -25.35 -1.67
CA GLY A 76 18.26 -26.42 -2.21
C GLY A 76 17.98 -26.29 -3.72
N VAL A 77 18.93 -25.73 -4.47
CA VAL A 77 18.81 -25.51 -5.93
C VAL A 77 19.97 -26.16 -6.68
N SER A 78 19.92 -26.18 -8.02
CA SER A 78 21.03 -26.67 -8.84
C SER A 78 22.19 -25.65 -8.94
N ASP A 79 23.41 -26.13 -9.13
CA ASP A 79 24.58 -25.30 -9.46
C ASP A 79 24.33 -24.39 -10.68
N ALA A 80 23.61 -24.92 -11.66
CA ALA A 80 23.22 -24.18 -12.86
C ALA A 80 22.29 -23.00 -12.53
N THR A 81 21.45 -23.10 -11.49
CA THR A 81 20.60 -22.01 -10.99
C THR A 81 21.46 -20.88 -10.42
N VAL A 82 22.42 -21.19 -9.55
CA VAL A 82 23.37 -20.21 -8.98
C VAL A 82 24.19 -19.56 -10.08
N SER A 83 24.66 -20.35 -11.04
CA SER A 83 25.46 -19.86 -12.16
C SER A 83 24.66 -18.94 -13.10
N ARG A 84 23.39 -19.24 -13.39
CA ARG A 84 22.49 -18.36 -14.17
C ARG A 84 22.22 -17.05 -13.43
N LEU A 85 21.99 -17.11 -12.11
CA LEU A 85 21.79 -15.93 -11.27
C LEU A 85 23.02 -15.02 -11.30
N GLU A 86 24.22 -15.57 -11.07
CA GLU A 86 25.48 -14.80 -11.06
C GLU A 86 25.82 -14.17 -12.41
N ARG A 87 25.26 -14.69 -13.50
CA ARG A 87 25.40 -14.19 -14.88
C ARG A 87 24.28 -13.23 -15.29
N GLY A 88 23.35 -12.91 -14.39
CA GLY A 88 22.23 -12.01 -14.67
C GLY A 88 21.18 -12.60 -15.63
N ARG A 89 21.06 -13.92 -15.71
CA ARG A 89 20.02 -14.58 -16.52
C ARG A 89 18.76 -14.79 -15.69
N LEU A 90 18.17 -13.69 -15.21
CA LEU A 90 17.05 -13.70 -14.26
C LEU A 90 15.73 -14.13 -14.92
N ASP A 91 15.60 -13.93 -16.23
CA ASP A 91 14.49 -14.36 -17.08
C ASP A 91 14.23 -15.87 -17.03
N LEU A 92 15.28 -16.65 -16.77
CA LEU A 92 15.22 -18.11 -16.68
C LEU A 92 14.96 -18.63 -15.26
N LEU A 93 14.81 -17.72 -14.28
CA LEU A 93 14.75 -18.06 -12.87
C LEU A 93 13.40 -17.67 -12.28
N THR A 94 12.92 -18.51 -11.36
CA THR A 94 11.76 -18.13 -10.55
C THR A 94 12.20 -17.15 -9.46
N VAL A 95 11.31 -16.24 -9.06
CA VAL A 95 11.51 -15.36 -7.90
C VAL A 95 11.85 -16.17 -6.64
N HIS A 96 11.24 -17.36 -6.51
CA HIS A 96 11.54 -18.29 -5.42
C HIS A 96 13.01 -18.74 -5.43
N ALA A 97 13.54 -19.16 -6.59
CA ALA A 97 14.93 -19.58 -6.72
C ALA A 97 15.91 -18.43 -6.41
N ILE A 98 15.60 -17.21 -6.88
CA ILE A 98 16.42 -16.03 -6.59
C ILE A 98 16.43 -15.73 -5.08
N ARG A 99 15.27 -15.79 -4.41
CA ARG A 99 15.14 -15.60 -2.95
C ARG A 99 15.88 -16.69 -2.15
N ALA A 100 15.77 -17.95 -2.56
CA ALA A 100 16.46 -19.06 -1.89
C ALA A 100 17.98 -18.87 -1.89
N VAL A 101 18.56 -18.47 -3.03
CA VAL A 101 20.00 -18.17 -3.13
C VAL A 101 20.38 -16.92 -2.34
N ALA A 102 19.52 -15.90 -2.30
CA ALA A 102 19.74 -14.72 -1.46
C ALA A 102 19.78 -15.07 0.02
N THR A 103 18.84 -15.87 0.51
CA THR A 103 18.82 -16.35 1.89
C THR A 103 20.10 -17.13 2.22
N ALA A 104 20.55 -18.02 1.34
CA ALA A 104 21.79 -18.79 1.54
C ALA A 104 23.06 -17.93 1.61
N LEU A 105 23.03 -16.72 1.04
CA LEU A 105 24.12 -15.75 1.06
C LEU A 105 23.89 -14.59 2.04
N GLU A 106 22.78 -14.62 2.80
CA GLU A 106 22.30 -13.54 3.68
C GLU A 106 22.19 -12.19 2.95
N ILE A 107 21.78 -12.22 1.68
CA ILE A 107 21.50 -11.03 0.88
C ILE A 107 20.03 -10.67 1.05
N ARG A 108 19.75 -9.43 1.44
CA ARG A 108 18.39 -8.89 1.42
C ARG A 108 18.04 -8.40 0.01
N ILE A 109 16.91 -8.83 -0.52
CA ILE A 109 16.37 -8.38 -1.81
C ILE A 109 15.05 -7.65 -1.56
N ASP A 110 14.96 -6.40 -1.99
CA ASP A 110 13.71 -5.66 -2.07
C ASP A 110 13.19 -5.71 -3.51
N LEU A 111 12.02 -6.33 -3.72
CA LEU A 111 11.36 -6.41 -5.03
C LEU A 111 10.23 -5.37 -5.09
N SER A 112 10.44 -4.31 -5.84
CA SER A 112 9.41 -3.32 -6.17
C SER A 112 8.88 -3.54 -7.57
N ALA A 113 7.56 -3.67 -7.74
CA ALA A 113 6.92 -3.63 -9.04
C ALA A 113 6.65 -2.17 -9.42
N TRP A 114 6.97 -1.78 -10.66
CA TRP A 114 6.70 -0.44 -11.17
C TRP A 114 5.86 -0.49 -12.44
N TRP A 115 4.83 0.35 -12.51
CA TRP A 115 3.98 0.52 -13.69
C TRP A 115 3.96 2.00 -14.08
N ARG A 116 4.14 2.32 -15.37
CA ARG A 116 4.05 3.70 -15.86
C ARG A 116 2.65 4.24 -15.56
N GLY A 117 2.58 5.22 -14.67
CA GLY A 117 1.33 5.91 -14.31
C GLY A 117 1.11 6.19 -12.82
N GLY A 118 1.98 5.69 -11.92
CA GLY A 118 1.85 5.95 -10.47
C GLY A 118 0.62 5.29 -9.81
N ASP A 119 -0.05 4.41 -10.53
CA ASP A 119 -1.35 3.86 -10.13
C ASP A 119 -1.25 2.61 -9.25
N LEU A 120 -0.08 1.96 -9.18
CA LEU A 120 0.11 0.80 -8.29
C LEU A 120 0.17 1.22 -6.82
N ASP A 121 0.89 2.29 -6.51
CA ASP A 121 0.89 2.89 -5.18
C ASP A 121 -0.54 3.35 -4.85
N ARG A 122 -1.22 4.09 -5.74
CA ARG A 122 -2.62 4.48 -5.53
C ARG A 122 -3.56 3.30 -5.34
N LEU A 123 -3.36 2.20 -6.06
CA LEU A 123 -4.15 0.99 -5.90
C LEU A 123 -3.93 0.40 -4.51
N VAL A 124 -2.68 0.18 -4.09
CA VAL A 124 -2.35 -0.32 -2.74
C VAL A 124 -2.88 0.62 -1.64
N HIS A 125 -2.73 1.94 -1.80
CA HIS A 125 -3.30 2.94 -0.91
C HIS A 125 -4.84 2.90 -0.91
N SER A 126 -5.48 2.66 -2.06
CA SER A 126 -6.95 2.57 -2.16
C SER A 126 -7.51 1.34 -1.45
N HIS A 127 -6.81 0.19 -1.50
CA HIS A 127 -7.20 -1.01 -0.75
C HIS A 127 -7.10 -0.78 0.75
N HIS A 128 -6.05 -0.11 1.22
CA HIS A 128 -5.86 0.21 2.62
C HIS A 128 -6.91 1.24 3.10
N ALA A 129 -7.11 2.31 2.34
CA ALA A 129 -8.10 3.34 2.65
C ALA A 129 -9.53 2.78 2.71
N ALA A 130 -9.90 1.90 1.77
CA ALA A 130 -11.21 1.28 1.79
C ALA A 130 -11.40 0.29 2.95
N LEU A 131 -10.34 -0.44 3.32
CA LEU A 131 -10.37 -1.27 4.54
C LEU A 131 -10.54 -0.39 5.79
N ALA A 132 -9.83 0.74 5.85
CA ALA A 132 -9.96 1.71 6.93
C ALA A 132 -11.40 2.24 7.02
N GLU A 133 -11.97 2.68 5.91
CA GLU A 133 -13.35 3.18 5.82
C GLU A 133 -14.36 2.12 6.28
N ALA A 134 -14.22 0.87 5.82
CA ALA A 134 -15.11 -0.21 6.22
C ALA A 134 -15.02 -0.53 7.72
N VAL A 135 -13.82 -0.47 8.31
CA VAL A 135 -13.61 -0.66 9.76
C VAL A 135 -14.21 0.50 10.55
N ILE A 136 -14.01 1.75 10.11
CA ILE A 136 -14.61 2.94 10.73
C ILE A 136 -16.14 2.82 10.71
N GLY A 137 -16.73 2.50 9.55
CA GLY A 137 -18.17 2.29 9.42
C GLY A 137 -18.67 1.20 10.36
N ARG A 138 -17.92 0.10 10.49
CA ARG A 138 -18.30 -0.98 11.42
C ARG A 138 -18.24 -0.57 12.90
N LEU A 139 -17.27 0.27 13.29
CA LEU A 139 -17.19 0.81 14.66
C LEU A 139 -18.32 1.82 14.91
N ALA A 140 -18.68 2.62 13.90
CA ALA A 140 -19.82 3.52 13.97
C ALA A 140 -21.15 2.76 14.17
N GLU A 141 -21.35 1.65 13.45
CA GLU A 141 -22.52 0.76 13.65
C GLU A 141 -22.59 0.14 15.05
N ILE A 142 -21.44 -0.18 15.65
CA ILE A 142 -21.38 -0.68 17.03
C ILE A 142 -21.74 0.42 18.03
N GLY A 143 -21.37 1.67 17.71
CA GLY A 143 -21.60 2.83 18.56
C GLY A 143 -20.61 2.94 19.72
N GLY A 144 -20.56 4.11 20.35
CA GLY A 144 -19.71 4.39 21.52
C GLY A 144 -18.24 4.68 21.21
N TRP A 145 -17.80 4.51 19.96
CA TRP A 145 -16.41 4.73 19.53
C TRP A 145 -16.24 6.08 18.81
N THR A 146 -15.23 6.85 19.22
CA THR A 146 -14.70 7.99 18.48
C THR A 146 -13.40 7.56 17.79
N VAL A 147 -13.38 7.55 16.45
CA VAL A 147 -12.22 7.04 15.69
C VAL A 147 -11.43 8.19 15.08
N ARG A 148 -10.10 8.11 15.14
CA ARG A 148 -9.17 8.96 14.42
C ARG A 148 -8.27 8.11 13.51
N PRO A 149 -8.31 8.32 12.18
CA PRO A 149 -7.38 7.67 11.26
C PRO A 149 -6.01 8.35 11.28
N GLU A 150 -4.98 7.60 10.89
CA GLU A 150 -3.63 8.08 10.58
C GLU A 150 -3.00 8.96 11.68
N VAL A 151 -3.04 8.48 12.93
CA VAL A 151 -2.51 9.23 14.07
C VAL A 151 -0.98 9.10 14.12
N SER A 152 -0.28 10.13 13.68
CA SER A 152 1.19 10.20 13.78
C SER A 152 1.66 10.43 15.22
N PHE A 153 2.81 9.88 15.57
CA PHE A 153 3.49 10.14 16.84
C PHE A 153 5.01 10.23 16.68
N SER A 154 5.64 10.97 17.59
CA SER A 154 7.09 11.05 17.74
C SER A 154 7.42 11.18 19.23
N ILE A 155 7.69 10.05 19.90
CA ILE A 155 7.86 9.99 21.36
C ILE A 155 9.20 9.33 21.66
N ARG A 156 10.08 10.03 22.39
CA ARG A 156 11.38 9.50 22.87
C ARG A 156 12.23 8.83 21.78
N GLY A 157 12.24 9.42 20.58
CA GLY A 157 12.99 8.91 19.43
C GLY A 157 12.26 7.85 18.60
N GLU A 158 11.15 7.30 19.10
CA GLU A 158 10.27 6.41 18.33
C GLU A 158 9.27 7.22 17.53
N ARG A 159 9.17 6.92 16.23
CA ARG A 159 8.26 7.58 15.30
C ARG A 159 7.39 6.55 14.59
N GLY A 160 6.18 6.94 14.27
CA GLY A 160 5.25 6.09 13.52
C GLY A 160 3.89 6.73 13.32
N VAL A 161 3.01 5.96 12.70
CA VAL A 161 1.61 6.33 12.48
C VAL A 161 0.76 5.16 12.94
N ILE A 162 -0.29 5.41 13.71
CA ILE A 162 -1.31 4.42 14.05
C ILE A 162 -2.41 4.50 12.98
N ASP A 163 -2.72 3.38 12.32
CA ASP A 163 -3.63 3.37 11.17
C ASP A 163 -5.03 3.86 11.59
N LEU A 164 -5.60 3.28 12.64
CA LEU A 164 -6.77 3.83 13.32
C LEU A 164 -6.59 3.77 14.83
N LEU A 165 -6.94 4.87 15.50
CA LEU A 165 -7.02 4.96 16.95
C LEU A 165 -8.46 5.25 17.35
N ALA A 166 -9.08 4.36 18.12
CA ALA A 166 -10.46 4.48 18.55
C ALA A 166 -10.57 4.67 20.06
N TRP A 167 -11.42 5.60 20.49
CA TRP A 167 -11.67 5.95 21.88
C TRP A 167 -13.09 5.62 22.28
N HIS A 168 -13.25 4.91 23.39
CA HIS A 168 -14.54 4.60 23.99
C HIS A 168 -14.68 5.34 25.34
N PRO A 169 -15.38 6.49 25.38
CA PRO A 169 -15.38 7.37 26.55
C PRO A 169 -15.95 6.72 27.81
N SER A 170 -17.05 5.95 27.69
CA SER A 170 -17.79 5.44 28.86
C SER A 170 -17.00 4.41 29.66
N THR A 171 -16.12 3.65 29.02
CA THR A 171 -15.22 2.68 29.68
C THR A 171 -13.77 3.15 29.69
N ARG A 172 -13.52 4.39 29.26
CA ARG A 172 -12.20 4.99 29.14
C ARG A 172 -11.18 4.08 28.45
N THR A 173 -11.60 3.45 27.36
CA THR A 173 -10.80 2.44 26.66
C THR A 173 -10.32 2.97 25.32
N LEU A 174 -9.02 2.82 25.07
CA LEU A 174 -8.40 3.11 23.79
C LEU A 174 -8.21 1.80 23.01
N LEU A 175 -8.44 1.83 21.71
CA LEU A 175 -8.22 0.71 20.81
C LEU A 175 -7.27 1.14 19.69
N VAL A 176 -6.13 0.47 19.63
CA VAL A 176 -5.15 0.59 18.55
C VAL A 176 -5.50 -0.43 17.47
N ILE A 177 -5.65 0.03 16.23
CA ILE A 177 -5.97 -0.84 15.10
C ILE A 177 -4.86 -0.72 14.07
N GLU A 178 -4.28 -1.86 13.72
CA GLU A 178 -3.37 -2.01 12.58
C GLU A 178 -4.12 -2.65 11.42
N LEU A 179 -4.04 -2.05 10.24
CA LEU A 179 -4.70 -2.54 9.03
C LEU A 179 -3.66 -3.17 8.10
N LYS A 180 -3.91 -4.41 7.69
CA LYS A 180 -3.09 -5.09 6.68
C LYS A 180 -3.93 -5.66 5.55
N THR A 181 -3.64 -5.23 4.33
CA THR A 181 -4.21 -5.81 3.11
C THR A 181 -3.52 -7.12 2.73
N ALA A 182 -2.25 -7.27 3.09
CA ALA A 182 -1.47 -8.49 2.94
C ALA A 182 -0.52 -8.70 4.14
N ILE A 183 -0.32 -9.95 4.54
CA ILE A 183 0.71 -10.34 5.52
C ILE A 183 1.93 -10.86 4.75
N VAL A 184 3.07 -10.19 4.91
CA VAL A 184 4.33 -10.54 4.23
C VAL A 184 5.35 -11.06 5.23
N ASP A 185 5.52 -10.36 6.36
CA ASP A 185 6.41 -10.73 7.45
C ASP A 185 5.66 -10.60 8.79
N VAL A 186 5.54 -11.71 9.51
CA VAL A 186 4.84 -11.76 10.81
C VAL A 186 5.68 -11.14 11.92
N SER A 187 7.00 -11.26 11.88
CA SER A 187 7.89 -10.74 12.91
C SER A 187 7.92 -9.21 12.88
N GLU A 188 8.06 -8.62 11.68
CA GLU A 188 7.98 -7.17 11.49
C GLU A 188 6.61 -6.62 11.89
N LEU A 189 5.55 -7.34 11.53
CA LEU A 189 4.17 -7.00 11.87
C LEU A 189 3.97 -6.93 13.39
N LEU A 190 4.39 -7.96 14.12
CA LEU A 190 4.24 -8.01 15.58
C LEU A 190 5.10 -6.95 16.28
N GLY A 191 6.33 -6.71 15.79
CA GLY A 191 7.18 -5.64 16.32
C GLY A 191 6.59 -4.24 16.12
N THR A 192 5.98 -3.99 14.96
CA THR A 192 5.27 -2.73 14.67
C THR A 192 4.06 -2.56 15.57
N LEU A 193 3.27 -3.62 15.73
CA LEU A 193 2.07 -3.59 16.56
C LEU A 193 2.40 -3.34 18.03
N ASP A 194 3.40 -4.04 18.58
CA ASP A 194 3.82 -3.86 19.97
C ASP A 194 4.30 -2.43 20.24
N ARG A 195 5.08 -1.85 19.31
CA ARG A 195 5.52 -0.46 19.39
C ARG A 195 4.33 0.50 19.48
N LYS A 196 3.35 0.35 18.59
CA LYS A 196 2.14 1.21 18.57
C LYS A 196 1.34 1.05 19.87
N THR A 197 1.12 -0.17 20.33
CA THR A 197 0.39 -0.46 21.57
C THR A 197 1.03 0.19 22.79
N ARG A 198 2.35 0.06 22.93
CA ARG A 198 3.10 0.61 24.07
C ARG A 198 3.00 2.13 24.18
N LEU A 199 2.96 2.83 23.06
CA LEU A 199 2.91 4.30 23.01
C LEU A 199 1.48 4.86 22.98
N ALA A 200 0.49 4.02 22.68
CA ALA A 200 -0.88 4.45 22.44
C ALA A 200 -1.51 5.24 23.57
N ALA A 201 -1.26 4.88 24.83
CA ALA A 201 -1.82 5.63 25.97
C ALA A 201 -1.32 7.08 26.01
N THR A 202 -0.05 7.31 25.69
CA THR A 202 0.53 8.66 25.60
C THR A 202 -0.06 9.41 24.42
N VAL A 203 -0.12 8.77 23.25
CA VAL A 203 -0.74 9.35 22.06
C VAL A 203 -2.20 9.73 22.31
N GLY A 204 -2.96 8.88 23.00
CA GLY A 204 -4.34 9.17 23.40
C GLY A 204 -4.45 10.42 24.27
N ARG A 205 -3.56 10.58 25.27
CA ARG A 205 -3.54 11.76 26.14
C ARG A 205 -3.22 13.05 25.41
N ASP A 206 -2.32 13.00 24.43
CA ASP A 206 -2.01 14.15 23.57
C ASP A 206 -3.24 14.61 22.75
N LEU A 207 -4.19 13.68 22.49
CA LEU A 207 -5.47 13.97 21.84
C LEU A 207 -6.58 14.35 22.83
N GLY A 208 -6.28 14.49 24.13
CA GLY A 208 -7.25 14.77 25.19
C GLY A 208 -8.04 13.55 25.66
N TRP A 209 -7.63 12.34 25.29
CA TRP A 209 -8.25 11.10 25.76
C TRP A 209 -7.45 10.50 26.91
N ASP A 210 -8.11 10.15 28.02
CA ASP A 210 -7.44 9.65 29.23
C ASP A 210 -7.74 8.15 29.48
N PRO A 211 -7.06 7.25 28.75
CA PRO A 211 -7.36 5.83 28.79
C PRO A 211 -6.91 5.12 30.07
N VAL A 212 -7.77 4.26 30.59
CA VAL A 212 -7.43 3.29 31.67
C VAL A 212 -7.12 1.90 31.11
N HIS A 213 -7.61 1.61 29.90
CA HIS A 213 -7.35 0.36 29.18
C HIS A 213 -6.91 0.65 27.76
N VAL A 214 -6.00 -0.20 27.26
CA VAL A 214 -5.57 -0.20 25.85
C VAL A 214 -5.84 -1.59 25.28
N GLY A 215 -6.72 -1.64 24.29
CA GLY A 215 -6.91 -2.76 23.39
C GLY A 215 -6.06 -2.61 22.13
N THR A 216 -5.74 -3.72 21.50
CA THR A 216 -5.02 -3.77 20.24
C THR A 216 -5.65 -4.82 19.35
N CYS A 217 -5.92 -4.44 18.10
CA CYS A 217 -6.51 -5.32 17.12
C CYS A 217 -5.75 -5.22 15.80
N LEU A 218 -5.24 -6.36 15.32
CA LEU A 218 -4.77 -6.49 13.95
C LEU A 218 -5.96 -6.85 13.07
N ILE A 219 -6.32 -5.99 12.13
CA ILE A 219 -7.36 -6.26 11.14
C ILE A 219 -6.71 -6.54 9.78
N VAL A 220 -7.02 -7.72 9.25
CA VAL A 220 -6.46 -8.21 8.00
C VAL A 220 -7.57 -8.33 6.96
N ALA A 221 -7.33 -7.84 5.74
CA ALA A 221 -8.24 -8.06 4.63
C ALA A 221 -8.43 -9.57 4.40
N GLU A 222 -9.68 -10.01 4.25
CA GLU A 222 -10.01 -11.40 3.99
C GLU A 222 -9.45 -11.85 2.62
N SER A 223 -8.55 -12.84 2.63
CA SER A 223 -8.11 -13.52 1.41
C SER A 223 -7.60 -14.92 1.73
N PRO A 224 -7.67 -15.88 0.78
CA PRO A 224 -7.10 -17.21 0.97
C PRO A 224 -5.60 -17.18 1.29
N THR A 225 -4.86 -16.22 0.73
CA THR A 225 -3.42 -16.04 1.00
C THR A 225 -3.17 -15.57 2.43
N ASN A 226 -3.90 -14.55 2.90
CA ASN A 226 -3.77 -14.07 4.28
C ASN A 226 -4.19 -15.15 5.29
N ARG A 227 -5.26 -15.90 4.99
CA ARG A 227 -5.68 -17.05 5.80
C ARG A 227 -4.60 -18.12 5.91
N ARG A 228 -3.94 -18.45 4.79
CA ARG A 228 -2.83 -19.40 4.77
C ARG A 228 -1.64 -18.91 5.61
N HIS A 229 -1.22 -17.66 5.45
CA HIS A 229 -0.10 -17.10 6.23
C HIS A 229 -0.41 -17.05 7.73
N VAL A 230 -1.64 -16.68 8.13
CA VAL A 230 -2.03 -16.74 9.55
C VAL A 230 -2.02 -18.17 10.07
N ALA A 231 -2.45 -19.15 9.27
CA ALA A 231 -2.42 -20.56 9.67
C ALA A 231 -0.98 -21.08 9.82
N GLU A 232 -0.10 -20.73 8.89
CA GLU A 232 1.33 -21.08 8.89
C GLU A 232 2.05 -20.58 10.15
N PHE A 233 1.76 -19.35 10.59
CA PHE A 233 2.34 -18.75 11.80
C PHE A 233 1.37 -18.72 12.99
N GLY A 234 0.46 -19.69 13.04
CA GLY A 234 -0.70 -19.65 13.95
C GLY A 234 -0.34 -19.64 15.43
N GLU A 235 0.71 -20.35 15.86
CA GLU A 235 1.13 -20.39 17.27
C GLU A 235 1.71 -19.05 17.73
N THR A 236 2.62 -18.47 16.95
CA THR A 236 3.20 -17.15 17.18
C THR A 236 2.12 -16.07 17.26
N LEU A 237 1.17 -16.08 16.32
CA LEU A 237 0.06 -15.13 16.30
C LEU A 237 -0.91 -15.35 17.46
N ARG A 238 -1.20 -16.59 17.84
CA ARG A 238 -2.04 -16.90 19.02
C ARG A 238 -1.38 -16.47 20.33
N SER A 239 -0.06 -16.59 20.43
CA SER A 239 0.69 -16.11 21.60
C SER A 239 0.63 -14.57 21.71
N ALA A 240 0.85 -13.86 20.61
CA ALA A 240 0.87 -12.40 20.60
C ALA A 240 -0.54 -11.75 20.62
N LEU A 241 -1.53 -12.40 20.00
CA LEU A 241 -2.91 -11.96 19.81
C LEU A 241 -3.88 -13.07 20.26
N PRO A 242 -3.97 -13.33 21.58
CA PRO A 242 -4.71 -14.47 22.12
C PRO A 242 -6.23 -14.39 21.97
N ALA A 243 -6.79 -13.20 21.79
CA ALA A 243 -8.24 -13.06 21.70
C ALA A 243 -8.76 -13.61 20.36
N ASP A 244 -9.63 -14.60 20.45
CA ASP A 244 -10.30 -15.15 19.27
C ASP A 244 -11.31 -14.16 18.65
N ARG A 245 -11.87 -14.54 17.50
CA ARG A 245 -12.85 -13.72 16.77
C ARG A 245 -14.07 -13.38 17.63
N ARG A 246 -14.58 -14.33 18.41
CA ARG A 246 -15.82 -14.16 19.18
C ARG A 246 -15.58 -13.18 20.33
N THR A 247 -14.51 -13.39 21.07
CA THR A 247 -14.04 -12.55 22.18
C THR A 247 -13.78 -11.14 21.69
N THR A 248 -13.04 -10.98 20.60
CA THR A 248 -12.77 -9.66 20.01
C THR A 248 -14.05 -8.94 19.61
N ARG A 249 -14.99 -9.63 18.94
CA ARG A 249 -16.29 -9.02 18.54
C ARG A 249 -17.19 -8.66 19.72
N GLN A 250 -17.13 -9.40 20.80
CA GLN A 250 -17.86 -9.09 22.03
C GLN A 250 -17.23 -7.87 22.72
N TRP A 251 -15.90 -7.88 22.85
CA TRP A 251 -15.14 -6.78 23.46
C TRP A 251 -15.35 -5.46 22.72
N LEU A 252 -15.42 -5.46 21.38
CA LEU A 252 -15.71 -4.22 20.63
C LEU A 252 -17.06 -3.59 20.98
N ARG A 253 -18.06 -4.38 21.42
CA ARG A 253 -19.38 -3.85 21.83
C ARG A 253 -19.41 -3.42 23.28
N VAL A 254 -18.67 -4.13 24.13
CA VAL A 254 -18.61 -3.89 25.58
C VAL A 254 -17.15 -3.96 26.01
N PRO A 255 -16.35 -2.90 25.73
CA PRO A 255 -14.92 -2.93 25.98
C PRO A 255 -14.63 -2.89 27.48
N ALA A 256 -14.01 -3.94 27.98
CA ALA A 256 -13.61 -4.10 29.37
C ALA A 256 -12.20 -4.71 29.44
N GLY A 257 -11.29 -4.06 30.19
CA GLY A 257 -9.90 -4.49 30.29
C GLY A 257 -9.11 -4.43 28.96
N PRO A 258 -7.84 -4.86 28.97
CA PRO A 258 -7.01 -4.92 27.76
C PRO A 258 -7.45 -6.02 26.81
N LEU A 259 -7.14 -5.85 25.53
CA LEU A 259 -7.40 -6.82 24.46
C LEU A 259 -6.18 -6.91 23.53
N ARG A 260 -5.85 -8.11 23.06
CA ARG A 260 -4.93 -8.33 21.95
C ARG A 260 -5.56 -9.36 21.00
N GLY A 261 -6.09 -8.89 19.87
CA GLY A 261 -6.88 -9.72 18.96
C GLY A 261 -6.51 -9.59 17.50
N LEU A 262 -6.91 -10.59 16.70
CA LEU A 262 -6.81 -10.59 15.25
C LEU A 262 -8.19 -10.80 14.64
N LEU A 263 -8.57 -9.94 13.70
CA LEU A 263 -9.80 -10.12 12.91
C LEU A 263 -9.49 -10.12 11.42
N PHE A 264 -10.18 -11.00 10.70
CA PHE A 264 -10.31 -10.86 9.26
C PHE A 264 -11.54 -10.01 8.94
N PHE A 265 -11.38 -9.10 7.98
CA PHE A 265 -12.46 -8.24 7.52
C PHE A 265 -12.80 -8.59 6.06
N SER A 266 -14.04 -9.01 5.84
CA SER A 266 -14.55 -9.34 4.50
C SER A 266 -15.37 -8.18 3.96
N ASP A 267 -14.98 -7.68 2.80
CA ASP A 267 -15.65 -6.58 2.09
C ASP A 267 -16.96 -7.03 1.40
N ARG A 268 -17.94 -7.53 2.17
CA ARG A 268 -19.25 -7.84 1.59
C ARG A 268 -20.20 -6.63 1.52
N HIS A 269 -19.77 -5.45 1.99
CA HIS A 269 -20.62 -4.26 2.10
C HIS A 269 -20.29 -3.13 1.11
N VAL A 270 -19.19 -3.16 0.34
CA VAL A 270 -18.91 -2.17 -0.73
C VAL A 270 -19.72 -2.40 -2.02
N VAL A 271 -20.68 -3.33 -2.03
CA VAL A 271 -21.52 -3.61 -3.21
C VAL A 271 -22.46 -2.43 -3.56
N THR A 272 -22.75 -1.51 -2.63
CA THR A 272 -23.73 -0.43 -2.89
C THR A 272 -23.13 0.85 -3.49
N THR A 273 -21.80 0.99 -3.55
CA THR A 273 -21.14 2.12 -4.23
C THR A 273 -19.93 1.66 -5.04
N GLY A 274 -20.21 0.87 -6.07
CA GLY A 274 -19.46 0.81 -7.34
C GLY A 274 -17.94 0.95 -7.30
N ARG A 275 -17.21 0.03 -6.66
CA ARG A 275 -15.89 -0.47 -7.10
C ARG A 275 -15.44 -1.60 -6.16
N GLY A 276 -15.78 -2.83 -6.54
CA GLY A 276 -15.39 -4.04 -5.81
C GLY A 276 -13.87 -4.21 -5.77
N ILE A 277 -13.36 -4.38 -4.56
CA ILE A 277 -11.92 -4.37 -4.24
C ILE A 277 -11.24 -5.71 -4.50
N VAL A 278 -12.00 -6.76 -4.80
CA VAL A 278 -11.42 -8.01 -5.31
C VAL A 278 -12.33 -8.58 -6.38
N SER A 279 -12.01 -8.29 -7.64
CA SER A 279 -12.29 -9.23 -8.71
C SER A 279 -10.98 -9.57 -9.39
N ARG A 280 -10.60 -10.85 -9.39
CA ARG A 280 -9.75 -11.41 -10.45
C ARG A 280 -10.53 -11.26 -11.75
N LYS A 281 -10.56 -10.06 -12.31
CA LYS A 281 -11.15 -9.82 -13.62
C LYS A 281 -10.18 -10.42 -14.63
N ARG A 282 -10.43 -11.66 -15.04
CA ARG A 282 -9.77 -12.21 -16.23
C ARG A 282 -10.17 -11.33 -17.40
N VAL A 283 -9.22 -10.56 -17.91
CA VAL A 283 -9.39 -9.82 -19.15
C VAL A 283 -9.41 -10.85 -20.28
N ARG A 284 -10.57 -11.01 -20.91
CA ARG A 284 -10.68 -11.83 -22.12
C ARG A 284 -10.09 -11.02 -23.27
N VAL A 285 -9.16 -11.62 -24.02
CA VAL A 285 -8.70 -11.02 -25.28
C VAL A 285 -9.93 -10.78 -26.14
N PRO A 286 -10.17 -9.56 -26.66
CA PRO A 286 -11.26 -9.32 -27.59
C PRO A 286 -11.06 -10.27 -28.76
N THR A 287 -12.00 -11.19 -28.98
CA THR A 287 -12.03 -11.97 -30.21
C THR A 287 -12.05 -10.96 -31.34
N ARG A 288 -11.05 -10.96 -32.22
CA ARG A 288 -11.10 -10.19 -33.46
C ARG A 288 -12.39 -10.59 -34.16
N THR A 289 -13.38 -9.70 -34.15
CA THR A 289 -14.54 -9.83 -35.02
C THR A 289 -13.97 -9.97 -36.43
N PRO A 290 -14.27 -11.04 -37.18
CA PRO A 290 -13.84 -11.13 -38.56
C PRO A 290 -14.38 -9.87 -39.25
N ALA A 291 -13.47 -9.12 -39.88
CA ALA A 291 -13.82 -7.90 -40.60
C ALA A 291 -15.01 -8.24 -41.50
N VAL A 292 -16.09 -7.48 -41.35
CA VAL A 292 -17.24 -7.52 -42.25
C VAL A 292 -16.67 -7.40 -43.65
N ARG A 293 -16.78 -8.48 -44.44
CA ARG A 293 -16.45 -8.47 -45.85
C ARG A 293 -17.26 -7.34 -46.47
N ALA A 294 -16.58 -6.33 -46.98
CA ALA A 294 -17.21 -5.26 -47.74
C ALA A 294 -18.09 -5.91 -48.83
N PRO A 295 -19.28 -5.37 -49.11
CA PRO A 295 -20.13 -5.92 -50.15
C PRO A 295 -19.33 -5.90 -51.46
N SER A 296 -19.24 -7.06 -52.09
CA SER A 296 -18.68 -7.22 -53.42
C SER A 296 -19.37 -6.22 -54.35
N ARG A 297 -18.58 -5.31 -54.95
CA ARG A 297 -19.04 -4.52 -56.08
C ARG A 297 -19.58 -5.48 -57.13
N GLY A 298 -20.89 -5.41 -57.38
CA GLY A 298 -21.51 -6.05 -58.53
C GLY A 298 -20.91 -5.53 -59.84
N PRO A 299 -21.06 -6.27 -60.95
CA PRO A 299 -20.47 -5.90 -62.22
C PRO A 299 -20.93 -4.52 -62.68
N LEU A 300 -19.98 -3.71 -63.17
CA LEU A 300 -20.24 -2.43 -63.80
C LEU A 300 -21.21 -2.62 -64.97
N GLU A 301 -22.43 -2.12 -64.82
CA GLU A 301 -23.35 -1.85 -65.91
C GLU A 301 -22.66 -0.90 -66.91
N ARG A 302 -22.47 -1.38 -68.14
CA ARG A 302 -21.99 -0.54 -69.25
C ARG A 302 -23.09 0.42 -69.65
N ALA A 303 -22.80 1.72 -69.61
CA ALA A 303 -23.60 2.73 -70.27
C ALA A 303 -23.59 2.52 -71.80
N PRO A 304 -24.68 2.85 -72.53
CA PRO A 304 -24.81 2.55 -73.94
C PRO A 304 -24.02 3.56 -74.78
N GLU A 305 -23.09 3.07 -75.59
CA GLU A 305 -22.38 3.86 -76.59
C GLU A 305 -23.25 3.95 -77.85
N ALA A 306 -23.74 5.15 -78.12
CA ALA A 306 -24.57 5.47 -79.28
C ALA A 306 -23.79 5.26 -80.58
N ALA A 307 -24.45 4.61 -81.52
CA ALA A 307 -24.00 4.36 -82.88
C ALA A 307 -23.45 5.61 -83.58
N ARG A 308 -22.21 5.52 -84.06
CA ARG A 308 -21.75 6.31 -85.20
C ARG A 308 -21.33 5.36 -86.32
N SER A 309 -22.27 5.23 -87.23
CA SER A 309 -22.11 4.82 -88.62
C SER A 309 -20.89 5.50 -89.26
N LEU A 310 -19.98 4.69 -89.78
CA LEU A 310 -19.06 5.12 -90.83
C LEU A 310 -19.77 5.00 -92.20
N PRO A 311 -19.46 5.88 -93.17
CA PRO A 311 -20.18 6.01 -94.43
C PRO A 311 -19.80 4.91 -95.43
N ASN A 312 -20.76 4.60 -96.29
CA ASN A 312 -20.62 3.70 -97.43
C ASN A 312 -20.30 4.50 -98.72
N ARG A 313 -19.74 3.79 -99.71
CA ARG A 313 -19.53 4.11 -101.16
C ARG A 313 -18.16 4.73 -101.52
N HIS A 314 -17.43 4.36 -102.57
CA HIS A 314 -17.49 3.33 -103.64
C HIS A 314 -16.12 3.42 -104.43
N PRO A 315 -15.91 2.99 -105.70
CA PRO A 315 -15.03 1.86 -106.09
C PRO A 315 -13.93 2.25 -107.15
N VAL A 316 -13.36 1.22 -107.83
CA VAL A 316 -12.58 1.23 -109.10
C VAL A 316 -11.14 1.80 -108.97
N SER A 317 -10.05 1.28 -109.54
CA SER A 317 -9.71 0.49 -110.75
C SER A 317 -8.32 -0.14 -110.49
N ARG A 318 -7.79 -1.17 -111.15
CA ARG A 318 -7.74 -1.53 -112.58
C ARG A 318 -7.12 -2.93 -112.68
#